data_AF-A0A376L3G8-F1
#
_entry.id   AF-A0A376L3G8-F1
#
_cell.length_a   1.000
_cell.length_b   1.000
_cell.length_c   1.000
_cell.angle_alpha   90.00
_cell.angle_beta   90.00
_cell.angle_gamma   90.00
#
_symmetry.space_group_name_H-M   'P 1'
#
loop_
_entity.id
_entity.type
_entity.pdbx_description
1 polymer ?
#
loop_
_entity_poly.entity_id
_entity_poly.type
_entity_poly.pdbx_seq_one_letter_code
_entity_poly.pdbx_strand_id
1 'polypeptide(L)' 'MIANYFGSMVPAYHGESKEAAGRFPRTLNLNFIKKQDMRYGENSHQQAAFYIEENVKEASVATRNPGSG' A
#
# COMPACT_ATOMS: atom_id res chain seq x y z
N MET A 1 -10.97 0.34 4.73
CA MET A 1 -9.91 0.67 5.71
C MET A 1 -10.21 2.01 6.35
N ILE A 2 -10.11 2.13 7.67
CA ILE A 2 -10.50 3.33 8.41
C ILE A 2 -9.68 4.57 8.02
N ALA A 3 -8.42 4.39 7.58
CA ALA A 3 -7.54 5.45 7.11
C ALA A 3 -8.06 6.16 5.84
N ASN A 4 -8.66 5.42 4.90
CA ASN A 4 -9.24 6.01 3.69
C ASN A 4 -10.44 6.89 4.03
N TYR A 5 -11.25 6.45 4.99
CA TYR A 5 -12.43 7.17 5.46
C TYR A 5 -12.04 8.47 6.20
N PHE A 6 -11.08 8.42 7.12
CA PHE A 6 -10.58 9.64 7.77
C PHE A 6 -9.91 10.60 6.77
N GLY A 7 -9.25 10.07 5.73
CA GLY A 7 -8.68 10.86 4.65
C GLY A 7 -9.73 11.69 3.89
N SER A 8 -10.95 11.18 3.69
CA SER A 8 -12.00 11.93 2.98
C SER A 8 -12.67 13.01 3.82
N MET A 9 -12.46 13.01 5.15
CA MET A 9 -13.06 13.99 6.07
C MET A 9 -12.19 15.22 6.31
N VAL A 10 -11.00 15.31 5.70
CA VAL A 10 -10.06 16.42 5.92
C VAL A 10 -9.89 17.25 4.63
N PRO A 11 -9.90 18.60 4.71
CA PRO A 11 -9.81 19.50 3.56
C PRO A 11 -8.59 19.23 2.67
N ALA A 12 -8.70 19.49 1.37
CA ALA A 12 -7.70 19.16 0.33
C ALA A 12 -6.31 19.84 0.48
N TYR A 13 -6.20 20.89 1.30
CA TYR A 13 -4.93 21.54 1.62
C TYR A 13 -4.90 21.94 3.11
N HIS A 14 -3.72 22.25 3.65
CA HIS A 14 -3.64 22.91 4.96
C HIS A 14 -4.23 24.33 4.83
N GLY A 15 -5.34 24.59 5.55
CA GLY A 15 -6.09 25.85 5.50
C GLY A 15 -7.49 25.70 4.90
N GLU A 16 -8.28 26.78 4.90
CA GLU A 16 -9.66 26.81 4.37
C GLU A 16 -9.69 26.97 2.84
N SER A 17 -9.01 26.08 2.12
CA SER A 17 -9.19 26.00 0.66
C SER A 17 -10.28 24.99 0.33
N LYS A 18 -11.25 25.42 -0.50
CA LYS A 18 -12.28 24.55 -1.09
C LYS A 18 -11.83 23.94 -2.42
N GLU A 19 -10.61 24.22 -2.88
CA GLU A 19 -10.11 23.69 -4.14
C GLU A 19 -9.76 22.20 -4.03
N ALA A 20 -9.95 21.47 -5.14
CA ALA A 20 -9.59 20.06 -5.21
C ALA A 20 -8.06 19.87 -5.14
N ALA A 21 -7.60 18.76 -4.56
CA ALA A 21 -6.19 18.38 -4.52
C ALA A 21 -5.70 18.03 -5.93
N GLY A 22 -5.25 19.03 -6.71
CA GLY A 22 -4.96 19.02 -8.15
C GLY A 22 -4.62 17.67 -8.80
N ARG A 23 -3.36 17.46 -9.19
CA ARG A 23 -2.92 16.25 -9.91
C ARG A 23 -2.68 15.04 -9.00
N PHE A 24 -2.37 15.28 -7.73
CA PHE A 24 -2.04 14.27 -6.74
C PHE A 24 -2.94 14.42 -5.52
N PRO A 25 -3.39 13.31 -4.90
CA PRO A 25 -4.27 13.38 -3.75
C PRO A 25 -3.56 13.99 -2.55
N ARG A 26 -4.30 14.72 -1.71
CA ARG A 26 -3.78 15.21 -0.43
C ARG A 26 -3.31 14.08 0.49
N THR A 27 -4.05 12.97 0.51
CA THR A 27 -3.72 11.80 1.33
C THR A 27 -3.72 10.57 0.45
N LEU A 28 -2.54 9.93 0.36
CA LEU A 28 -2.37 8.63 -0.26
C LEU A 28 -2.30 7.58 0.85
N ASN A 29 -3.24 6.64 0.86
CA ASN A 29 -3.26 5.51 1.77
C ASN A 29 -2.98 4.23 0.99
N LEU A 30 -1.81 3.63 1.21
CA LEU A 30 -1.45 2.33 0.64
C LEU A 30 -1.65 1.26 1.71
N ASN A 31 -2.38 0.21 1.37
CA ASN A 31 -2.61 -0.90 2.30
C ASN A 31 -2.23 -2.20 1.63
N PHE A 32 -1.40 -2.98 2.32
CA PHE A 32 -0.91 -4.25 1.83
C PHE A 32 -1.08 -5.34 2.89
N ILE A 33 -1.14 -6.58 2.44
CA ILE A 33 -1.25 -7.78 3.26
C ILE A 33 0.11 -8.47 3.26
N LYS A 34 0.64 -8.77 4.44
CA LYS A 34 1.90 -9.54 4.56
C LYS A 34 1.68 -10.94 4.01
N LYS A 35 2.50 -11.34 3.04
CA LYS A 35 2.44 -12.68 2.43
C LYS A 35 3.46 -13.63 3.06
N GLN A 36 4.68 -13.15 3.36
CA GLN A 36 5.74 -13.96 3.97
C GLN A 36 6.85 -13.10 4.58
N ASP A 37 7.61 -13.67 5.51
CA ASP A 37 8.90 -13.13 5.95
C ASP A 37 9.99 -13.44 4.93
N MET A 38 10.96 -12.53 4.79
CA MET A 38 12.12 -12.71 3.92
C MET A 38 13.35 -13.08 4.75
N ARG A 39 14.29 -13.79 4.13
CA ARG A 39 15.50 -14.26 4.81
C ARG A 39 16.38 -13.11 5.31
N TYR A 40 16.46 -12.04 4.53
CA TYR A 40 17.09 -10.77 4.85
C TYR A 40 16.54 -9.69 3.92
N GLY A 41 16.77 -8.42 4.25
CA GLY A 41 16.48 -7.27 3.39
C GLY A 41 17.48 -7.12 2.25
N GLU A 42 17.99 -5.91 2.03
CA GLU A 42 19.05 -5.71 1.04
C GLU A 42 20.38 -6.27 1.55
N ASN A 43 20.63 -6.17 2.86
CA ASN A 43 21.80 -6.69 3.54
C ASN A 43 21.44 -7.79 4.55
N SER A 44 22.35 -8.72 4.82
CA SER A 44 22.12 -9.90 5.67
C SER A 44 21.69 -9.61 7.11
N HIS A 45 22.03 -8.43 7.62
CA HIS A 45 21.66 -7.98 8.97
C HIS A 45 20.30 -7.26 9.03
N GLN A 46 19.67 -7.00 7.88
CA GLN A 46 18.39 -6.31 7.80
C GLN A 46 17.23 -7.32 7.76
N GLN A 47 16.16 -7.04 8.51
CA GLN A 47 14.92 -7.80 8.44
C GLN A 47 14.08 -7.35 7.24
N ALA A 48 13.29 -8.26 6.66
CA ALA A 48 12.38 -7.93 5.58
C ALA A 48 11.15 -8.86 5.52
N ALA A 49 10.11 -8.40 4.85
CA ALA A 49 8.87 -9.14 4.59
C ALA A 49 8.28 -8.74 3.24
N PHE A 50 7.62 -9.68 2.57
CA PHE A 50 6.96 -9.48 1.30
C PHE A 50 5.46 -9.22 1.51
N TYR A 51 4.94 -8.17 0.89
CA TYR A 51 3.55 -7.74 0.99
C TYR A 51 2.88 -7.70 -0.39
N ILE A 52 1.57 -7.95 -0.41
CA ILE A 52 0.74 -7.95 -1.63
C ILE A 52 -0.50 -7.06 -1.45
N GLU A 53 -1.12 -6.64 -2.54
CA GLU A 53 -2.43 -6.00 -2.49
C GLU A 53 -3.55 -7.05 -2.33
N GLU A 54 -4.67 -6.65 -1.73
CA GLU A 54 -5.80 -7.55 -1.43
C GLU A 54 -6.50 -8.09 -2.68
N ASN A 55 -6.39 -7.41 -3.84
CA ASN A 55 -7.12 -7.72 -5.08
C ASN A 55 -6.23 -7.63 -6.33
N VAL A 56 -5.08 -8.32 -6.37
CA VAL A 56 -4.21 -8.35 -7.55
C VAL A 56 -4.92 -9.10 -8.69
N LYS A 57 -5.35 -8.39 -9.74
CA LYS A 57 -6.10 -8.96 -10.88
C LYS A 57 -5.21 -9.44 -12.04
N GLU A 58 -3.95 -9.00 -12.09
CA GLU A 58 -3.02 -9.32 -13.16
C GLU A 58 -1.92 -10.26 -12.69
N ALA A 59 -1.50 -11.19 -13.56
CA ALA A 59 -0.48 -12.17 -13.24
C ALA A 59 0.87 -11.49 -13.00
N SER A 60 1.45 -11.68 -11.81
CA SER A 60 2.76 -11.17 -11.44
C SER A 60 3.46 -12.11 -10.45
N VAL A 61 4.71 -11.81 -10.08
CA VAL A 61 5.43 -12.56 -9.02
C VAL A 61 4.63 -12.54 -7.70
N ALA A 62 3.85 -11.49 -7.45
CA ALA A 62 3.00 -11.36 -6.27
C ALA A 62 1.78 -12.31 -6.26
N THR A 63 1.34 -12.83 -7.41
CA THR A 63 0.17 -13.73 -7.51
C THR A 63 0.53 -15.21 -7.50
N ARG A 64 1.82 -15.58 -7.53
CA ARG A 64 2.24 -16.99 -7.60
C ARG A 64 2.09 -17.67 -6.24
N ASN A 65 1.26 -18.71 -6.16
CA ASN A 65 1.17 -19.57 -4.97
C ASN A 65 2.23 -20.69 -5.04
N PRO A 66 3.02 -20.95 -3.98
CA PRO A 66 4.09 -21.95 -3.99
C PRO A 66 3.66 -23.44 -4.08
N GLY A 67 2.39 -23.75 -4.38
CA GLY A 67 1.83 -25.10 -4.25
C GLY A 67 1.24 -25.72 -5.53
N SER A 68 1.41 -25.10 -6.70
CA SER A 68 0.98 -25.67 -7.98
C SER A 68 2.19 -26.23 -8.72
N GLY A 69 2.61 -27.43 -8.33
CA GLY A 69 3.57 -28.28 -9.02
C GLY A 69 2.96 -29.66 -9.21
#